data_AF-A0A432IWK1-F1
#
_entry.id   AF-A0A432IWK1-F1
#
_cell.length_a   1.000
_cell.length_b   1.000
_cell.length_c   1.000
_cell.angle_alpha   90.00
_cell.angle_beta   90.00
_cell.angle_gamma   90.00
#
_symmetry.space_group_name_H-M   'P 1'
#
loop_
_entity.id
_entity.type
_entity.pdbx_description
1 polymer ?
#
loop_
_entity_poly.entity_id
_entity_poly.type
_entity_poly.pdbx_seq_one_letter_code
_entity_poly.pdbx_strand_id
1 'polypeptide(L)' 'MFNPLKFIQNVKQEAFKVTWPTRRDVLIGSLMVFAMATVAAIFFLLLDQIYRFLLDIILAINI' A
#
# COMPACT_ATOMS: atom_id res chain seq x y z
N MET A 1 10.88 18.90 36.69
CA MET A 1 9.77 19.61 36.05
C MET A 1 9.99 19.56 34.55
N PHE A 2 9.06 19.00 33.78
CA PHE A 2 9.12 19.01 32.32
C PHE A 2 9.27 20.45 31.86
N ASN A 3 10.42 20.80 31.27
CA ASN A 3 10.64 22.13 30.71
C ASN A 3 10.23 22.07 29.23
N PRO A 4 8.99 22.50 28.86
CA PRO A 4 8.46 22.35 27.50
C PRO A 4 9.35 23.02 26.45
N LEU A 5 10.08 24.07 26.83
CA LEU A 5 11.08 24.74 26.00
C LEU A 5 12.25 23.82 25.59
N LYS A 6 12.73 22.93 26.48
CA LYS A 6 13.77 21.94 26.14
C LYS A 6 13.22 20.82 25.25
N PHE A 7 11.96 20.44 25.44
CA PHE A 7 11.33 19.40 24.62
C PHE A 7 11.22 19.83 23.15
N ILE A 8 10.81 21.07 22.87
CA ILE A 8 10.77 21.60 21.49
C ILE A 8 12.16 21.66 20.86
N GLN A 9 13.20 22.00 21.64
CA GLN A 9 14.58 21.99 21.15
C GLN A 9 15.05 20.58 20.78
N ASN A 10 14.72 19.57 21.58
CA ASN A 10 15.03 18.17 21.30
C ASN A 10 14.28 17.65 20.06
N VAL A 11 12.98 17.94 19.92
CA VAL A 11 12.19 17.55 18.74
C VAL A 11 12.72 18.23 17.47
N LYS A 12 13.15 19.49 17.55
CA LYS A 12 13.79 20.18 16.43
C LYS A 12 15.09 19.49 16.02
N GLN A 13 15.91 19.06 16.99
CA GLN A 13 17.14 18.30 16.72
C GLN A 13 16.87 16.91 16.12
N GLU A 14 15.80 16.23 16.50
CA GLU A 14 15.37 14.96 15.91
C GLU A 14 14.78 15.14 14.51
N ALA A 15 14.02 16.21 14.29
CA ALA A 15 13.48 16.55 12.98
C ALA A 15 14.59 16.79 11.94
N PHE A 16 15.75 17.33 12.34
CA PHE A 16 16.90 17.48 11.45
C PHE A 16 17.56 16.15 11.06
N LYS A 17 17.34 15.07 11.81
CA LYS A 17 17.81 13.72 11.46
C LYS A 17 16.89 13.04 10.44
N VAL A 18 15.68 13.55 10.23
CA VAL A 18 14.72 13.03 9.24
C VAL A 18 15.16 13.51 7.86
N THR A 19 16.02 12.74 7.21
CA THR A 19 16.38 12.98 5.81
C THR A 19 15.30 12.42 4.91
N TRP A 20 14.56 13.29 4.24
CA TRP A 20 13.58 12.85 3.24
C TRP A 20 14.29 12.17 2.07
N PRO A 21 13.77 11.03 1.60
CA PRO A 21 14.30 10.33 0.44
C PRO A 21 14.25 11.21 -0.81
N THR A 22 15.17 10.97 -1.74
CA THR A 22 15.19 11.75 -2.98
C THR A 22 13.99 11.41 -3.84
N ARG A 23 13.56 12.33 -4.72
CA ARG A 23 12.43 12.09 -5.64
C ARG A 23 12.60 10.81 -6.46
N ARG A 24 13.84 10.40 -6.74
CA ARG A 24 14.16 9.17 -7.47
C ARG A 24 13.83 7.93 -6.65
N ASP A 25 14.18 7.91 -5.38
CA ASP A 25 13.89 6.78 -4.49
C ASP A 25 12.38 6.60 -4.29
N VAL A 26 11.64 7.72 -4.18
CA VAL A 26 10.18 7.71 -4.10
C VAL A 26 9.56 7.13 -5.38
N LEU A 27 10.06 7.52 -6.55
CA LEU A 27 9.60 6.98 -7.83
C LEU A 27 9.86 5.49 -7.94
N ILE A 28 11.06 5.03 -7.62
CA ILE A 28 11.42 3.60 -7.64
C ILE A 28 10.56 2.82 -6.66
N GLY A 29 10.40 3.30 -5.43
CA GLY A 29 9.53 2.67 -4.43
C GLY A 29 8.07 2.59 -4.89
N SER A 30 7.54 3.66 -5.48
CA SER A 30 6.19 3.64 -6.04
C SER A 30 6.02 2.66 -7.21
N LEU A 31 7.04 2.53 -8.07
CA LEU A 31 7.02 1.60 -9.20
C LEU A 31 7.03 0.14 -8.74
N MET A 32 7.81 -0.17 -7.71
CA MET A 32 7.86 -1.52 -7.11
C MET A 32 6.49 -1.93 -6.55
N VAL A 33 5.85 -1.02 -5.81
CA VAL A 33 4.49 -1.26 -5.26
C VAL A 33 3.47 -1.39 -6.40
N PHE A 34 3.56 -0.53 -7.42
CA PHE A 34 2.66 -0.56 -8.56
C PHE A 34 2.75 -1.88 -9.34
N ALA A 35 3.96 -2.42 -9.53
CA ALA A 35 4.17 -3.71 -10.17
C ALA A 35 3.51 -4.84 -9.37
N MET A 36 3.74 -4.91 -8.05
CA MET A 36 3.12 -5.91 -7.19
C MET A 36 1.59 -5.80 -7.18
N ALA A 37 1.06 -4.58 -7.12
CA ALA A 37 -0.38 -4.33 -7.17
C ALA A 37 -0.99 -4.76 -8.51
N THR A 38 -0.28 -4.55 -9.61
CA THR A 38 -0.72 -4.99 -10.96
C THR A 38 -0.81 -6.51 -11.04
N VAL A 39 0.20 -7.23 -10.51
CA VAL A 39 0.16 -8.70 -10.45
C VAL A 39 -1.02 -9.19 -9.61
N ALA A 40 -1.24 -8.59 -8.44
CA ALA A 40 -2.39 -8.94 -7.59
C ALA A 40 -3.73 -8.65 -8.28
N ALA A 41 -3.84 -7.54 -9.01
CA ALA A 41 -5.05 -7.19 -9.76
C ALA A 41 -5.37 -8.22 -10.85
N ILE A 42 -4.35 -8.70 -11.58
CA ILE A 42 -4.53 -9.77 -12.58
C ILE A 42 -5.00 -11.07 -11.90
N PHE A 43 -4.42 -11.41 -10.75
CA PHE A 43 -4.83 -12.60 -10.00
C PHE A 43 -6.30 -12.52 -9.56
N PHE A 44 -6.74 -11.38 -9.00
CA PHE A 44 -8.14 -11.20 -8.62
C PHE A 44 -9.08 -11.26 -9.82
N LEU A 45 -8.69 -10.66 -10.96
CA LEU A 45 -9.49 -10.71 -12.17
C LEU A 45 -9.72 -12.15 -12.68
N LEU A 46 -8.71 -13.02 -12.57
CA LEU A 46 -8.86 -14.44 -12.89
C LEU A 46 -9.80 -15.16 -11.91
N LEU A 47 -9.68 -14.86 -10.61
CA LEU A 47 -10.58 -15.42 -9.61
C LEU A 47 -12.02 -14.99 -9.85
N ASP A 48 -12.26 -13.73 -10.20
CA ASP A 48 -13.60 -13.20 -10.50
C ASP A 48 -14.25 -13.97 -11.64
N GLN A 49 -13.49 -14.33 -12.68
CA GLN A 49 -13.98 -15.17 -13.78
C GLN A 49 -14.35 -16.57 -13.33
N ILE A 50 -13.52 -17.20 -12.49
CA ILE A 50 -13.78 -18.54 -11.94
C ILE A 50 -15.03 -18.51 -11.05
N TYR A 51 -15.14 -17.53 -10.17
CA TYR A 51 -16.31 -17.37 -9.31
C TYR A 51 -17.58 -17.11 -10.10
N ARG A 52 -17.52 -16.26 -11.13
CA ARG A 52 -18.66 -16.04 -12.02
C ARG A 52 -19.14 -17.35 -12.66
N PHE A 53 -18.23 -18.14 -13.22
CA PHE A 53 -18.56 -19.42 -13.83
C PHE A 53 -19.15 -20.41 -12.82
N LEU A 54 -18.57 -20.51 -11.62
CA LEU A 54 -19.09 -21.37 -10.54
C LEU A 54 -20.48 -20.93 -10.08
N LEU A 55 -20.70 -19.63 -9.89
CA LEU A 55 -21.99 -19.08 -9.50
C LEU A 55 -23.05 -19.31 -10.59
N ASP A 56 -22.70 -19.13 -11.86
CA ASP A 56 -23.59 -19.41 -12.99
C ASP A 56 -24.02 -20.89 -13.00
N ILE A 57 -23.10 -21.83 -12.72
CA ILE A 57 -23.42 -23.26 -12.58
C ILE A 57 -24.34 -23.51 -11.38
N ILE A 58 -24.03 -22.95 -10.22
CA ILE A 58 -24.81 -23.16 -8.99
C ILE A 58 -26.24 -22.63 -9.17
N LEU A 59 -26.39 -21.45 -9.76
CA LEU A 59 -27.69 -20.84 -10.03
C LEU A 59 -28.47 -21.63 -11.09
N ALA A 60 -27.80 -22.15 -12.12
CA ALA A 60 -28.43 -23.01 -13.13
C ALA A 60 -28.89 -24.38 -12.58
N ILE A 61 -28.29 -24.88 -11.49
CA ILE A 61 -28.71 -26.12 -10.82
C ILE A 61 -29.93 -25.89 -9.91
N ASN A 62 -30.09 -24.68 -9.36
CA ASN A 62 -31.18 -24.32 -8.44
C ASN A 62 -32.45 -23.79 -9.16
N ILE A 63 -32.39 -23.63 -10.48
CA ILE A 63 -33.52 -23.34 -11.38
C ILE A 63 -33.91 -24.62 -12.11
#